data_AF-A0A6N4T974-F1
#
_entry.id   AF-A0A6N4T974-F1
#
_cell.length_a   1.000
_cell.length_b   1.000
_cell.length_c   1.000
_cell.angle_alpha   90.00
_cell.angle_beta   90.00
_cell.angle_gamma   90.00
#
_symmetry.space_group_name_H-M   'P 1'
#
loop_
_entity.id
_entity.type
_entity.pdbx_description
1 polymer ?
#
loop_
_entity_poly.entity_id
_entity_poly.type
_entity_poly.pdbx_seq_one_letter_code
_entity_poly.pdbx_strand_id
1 'polypeptide(L)' 'MFTNNDFPSLHLDLFRQPETEQLFAPVRAGHAPRILLLYGSLRERSYSKLLTLEAARLLELIS' A
#
# COMPACT_ATOMS: atom_id res chain seq x y z
N MET A 1 -5.51 -6.96 -35.29
CA MET A 1 -5.91 -5.69 -34.66
C MET A 1 -7.19 -5.97 -33.90
N PHE A 2 -7.20 -5.84 -32.57
CA PHE A 2 -8.44 -5.94 -31.78
C PHE A 2 -9.35 -4.78 -32.18
N THR A 3 -10.60 -5.07 -32.48
CA THR A 3 -11.59 -4.05 -32.82
C THR A 3 -12.38 -3.67 -31.56
N ASN A 4 -13.01 -2.50 -31.56
CA ASN A 4 -13.85 -2.02 -30.45
C ASN A 4 -15.04 -2.96 -30.10
N ASN A 5 -15.23 -4.05 -30.87
CA ASN A 5 -16.30 -5.02 -30.70
C ASN A 5 -15.85 -6.30 -29.96
N ASP A 6 -14.55 -6.49 -29.73
CA ASP A 6 -14.04 -7.71 -29.05
C ASP A 6 -14.21 -7.61 -27.52
N PHE A 7 -14.29 -6.39 -26.99
CA PHE A 7 -14.44 -6.09 -25.56
C PHE A 7 -15.44 -4.95 -25.36
N PRO A 8 -16.75 -5.19 -25.51
CA PRO A 8 -17.78 -4.16 -25.49
C PRO A 8 -17.93 -3.46 -24.12
N SER A 9 -17.49 -4.09 -23.03
CA SER A 9 -17.47 -3.50 -21.70
C SER A 9 -16.21 -2.67 -21.41
N LEU A 10 -15.24 -2.63 -22.33
CA LEU A 10 -13.99 -1.92 -22.14
C LEU A 10 -14.14 -0.45 -22.56
N HIS A 11 -14.08 0.45 -21.59
CA HIS A 11 -13.95 1.88 -21.83
C HIS A 11 -12.50 2.24 -22.16
N LEU A 12 -12.15 2.28 -23.45
CA LEU A 12 -10.79 2.56 -23.92
C LEU A 12 -10.23 3.90 -23.41
N ASP A 13 -11.09 4.90 -23.21
CA ASP A 13 -10.69 6.22 -22.69
C ASP A 13 -10.15 6.18 -21.25
N LEU A 14 -10.49 5.13 -20.49
CA LEU A 14 -9.99 4.89 -19.13
C LEU A 14 -8.88 3.83 -19.10
N PHE A 15 -8.65 3.14 -20.22
CA PHE A 15 -7.66 2.09 -20.30
C PHE A 15 -6.27 2.68 -20.50
N ARG A 16 -5.45 2.60 -19.46
CA ARG A 16 -4.04 2.96 -19.51
C ARG A 16 -3.19 1.71 -19.34
N GLN A 17 -2.34 1.41 -20.32
CA GLN A 17 -1.36 0.34 -20.19
C GLN A 17 -0.33 0.72 -19.10
N PRO A 18 0.04 -0.18 -18.18
CA PRO A 18 1.07 0.10 -17.18
C PRO A 18 2.40 0.40 -17.86
N GLU A 19 3.00 1.55 -17.53
CA GLU A 19 4.33 1.95 -17.99
C GLU A 19 5.36 1.58 -16.92
N THR A 20 6.38 0.79 -17.28
CA THR A 20 7.42 0.28 -16.36
C THR A 20 8.13 1.43 -15.63
N GLU A 21 8.39 2.53 -16.33
CA GLU A 21 9.04 3.71 -15.80
C GLU A 21 8.19 4.39 -14.73
N GLN A 22 6.86 4.43 -14.87
CA GLN A 22 5.98 5.01 -13.85
C GLN A 22 5.88 4.16 -12.59
N LEU A 23 6.05 2.85 -12.72
CA LEU A 23 6.01 1.91 -11.60
C LEU A 23 7.30 1.96 -10.76
N PHE A 24 8.47 2.10 -11.41
CA PHE A 24 9.76 1.93 -10.75
C PHE A 24 10.64 3.19 -10.69
N ALA A 25 10.30 4.25 -11.43
CA ALA A 25 11.04 5.52 -11.43
C ALA A 25 10.44 6.68 -10.62
N PRO A 26 9.39 6.57 -9.78
CA PRO A 26 9.02 7.71 -8.95
C PRO A 26 10.16 8.01 -7.96
N VAL A 27 10.50 9.29 -7.83
CA VAL A 27 11.45 9.78 -6.82
C VAL A 27 11.03 9.20 -5.47
N ARG A 28 11.95 8.48 -4.82
CA ARG A 28 11.68 7.92 -3.49
C ARG A 28 11.29 9.06 -2.56
N ALA A 29 10.22 8.86 -1.79
CA ALA A 29 9.80 9.83 -0.79
C ALA A 29 10.96 10.06 0.21
N GLY A 30 11.33 11.32 0.43
CA GLY A 30 12.41 11.70 1.35
C GLY A 30 11.99 11.78 2.82
N HIS A 31 10.71 11.56 3.13
CA HIS A 31 10.20 11.51 4.50
C HIS A 31 10.19 10.07 5.02
N ALA A 32 10.23 9.90 6.34
CA ALA A 32 10.05 8.59 6.97
C ALA A 32 8.71 7.93 6.57
N PRO A 33 8.63 6.58 6.46
CA PRO A 33 7.39 5.86 6.22
C PRO A 33 6.31 6.16 7.28
N ARG A 34 5.06 6.35 6.84
CA ARG A 34 3.93 6.62 7.74
C ARG A 34 3.07 5.37 7.87
N ILE A 35 3.24 4.64 8.97
CA ILE A 35 2.59 3.34 9.19
C ILE A 35 1.59 3.46 10.35
N LEU A 36 0.32 3.16 10.07
CA LEU A 36 -0.73 3.07 11.09
C LEU A 36 -0.79 1.63 11.62
N LEU A 37 -0.64 1.46 12.93
CA LEU A 37 -0.77 0.17 13.60
C LEU A 37 -2.09 0.07 14.37
N LEU A 38 -2.83 -1.00 14.15
CA LEU A 38 -4.12 -1.27 14.80
C LEU A 38 -4.05 -2.60 15.56
N TYR A 39 -4.71 -2.68 16.73
CA TYR A 39 -4.81 -3.91 17.53
C TYR A 39 -6.26 -4.26 17.86
N GLY A 40 -6.59 -5.56 17.84
CA GLY A 40 -7.97 -6.05 17.92
C GLY A 40 -8.47 -6.49 19.30
N SER A 41 -7.94 -5.94 20.40
CA SER A 41 -8.37 -6.34 21.76
C SER A 41 -8.33 -5.18 22.74
N LEU A 42 -9.46 -4.99 23.44
CA LEU A 42 -9.67 -4.00 24.50
C LEU A 42 -9.49 -4.57 25.91
N ARG A 43 -9.04 -5.83 26.03
CA ARG A 43 -8.76 -6.46 27.33
C ARG A 43 -7.70 -5.65 28.08
N GLU A 44 -7.80 -5.66 29.41
CA GLU A 44 -6.81 -5.04 30.29
C GLU A 44 -5.37 -5.48 29.95
N ARG A 45 -5.16 -6.80 29.80
CA ARG A 45 -3.92 -7.36 29.23
C ARG A 45 -4.16 -7.85 27.80
N SER A 46 -3.71 -7.06 26.84
CA SER A 46 -3.89 -7.32 25.40
C SER A 46 -2.55 -7.62 24.72
N TYR A 47 -2.28 -8.88 24.40
CA TYR A 47 -1.03 -9.27 23.72
C TYR A 47 -0.89 -8.66 22.32
N SER A 48 -2.01 -8.46 21.61
CA SER A 48 -2.00 -7.76 20.32
C SER A 48 -1.59 -6.29 20.47
N LYS A 49 -2.00 -5.61 21.56
CA LYS A 49 -1.52 -4.26 21.90
C LYS A 49 -0.03 -4.27 22.24
N LEU A 50 0.43 -5.20 23.07
CA LEU A 50 1.85 -5.30 23.45
C LEU A 50 2.74 -5.53 22.21
N LEU A 51 2.38 -6.49 21.36
CA LEU A 51 3.11 -6.75 20.11
C LEU A 51 3.11 -5.52 19.19
N THR A 52 1.96 -4.85 19.07
CA THR A 52 1.84 -3.61 18.27
C THR A 52 2.82 -2.53 18.76
N LEU A 53 2.99 -2.38 20.07
CA LEU A 53 3.93 -1.41 20.64
C LEU A 53 5.39 -1.79 20.37
N GLU A 54 5.75 -3.08 20.45
CA GLU A 54 7.10 -3.52 20.08
C GLU A 54 7.37 -3.33 18.57
N ALA A 55 6.38 -3.61 17.73
CA ALA A 55 6.48 -3.35 16.29
C ALA A 55 6.69 -1.85 16.01
N ALA A 56 6.00 -0.95 16.72
CA ALA A 56 6.21 0.49 16.60
C ALA A 56 7.66 0.89 16.89
N ARG A 57 8.27 0.35 17.96
CA ARG A 57 9.67 0.61 18.30
C ARG A 57 10.63 0.13 17.22
N LEU A 58 10.40 -1.06 16.67
CA LEU A 58 11.20 -1.59 15.57
C LEU A 58 11.08 -0.72 14.31
N LEU A 59 9.86 -0.28 13.99
CA LEU A 59 9.62 0.61 12.86
C LEU A 59 10.31 1.96 13.04
N GLU A 60 10.23 2.58 14.22
CA GLU A 60 10.95 3.82 14.53
C GLU A 60 12.47 3.68 14.41
N LEU A 61 13.02 2.50 14.73
CA LEU A 61 14.46 2.22 14.62
C LEU A 61 14.95 2.08 13.18
N ILE A 62 14.11 1.55 12.27
CA ILE A 62 14.50 1.24 10.87
C ILE A 62 13.99 2.26 9.85
N SER A 63 13.15 3.22 10.28
CA SER A 63 12.52 4.22 9.41
C SER A 63 13.38 5.45 9.17
#